data_AF-A0A524ER73-F1
#
_entry.id   AF-A0A524ER73-F1
#
_cell.length_a   1.000
_cell.length_b   1.000
_cell.length_c   1.000
_cell.angle_alpha   90.00
_cell.angle_beta   90.00
_cell.angle_gamma   90.00
#
_symmetry.space_group_name_H-M   'P 1'
#
loop_
_entity.id
_entity.type
_entity.pdbx_description
1 polymer ?
#
loop_
_entity_poly.entity_id
_entity_poly.type
_entity_poly.pdbx_seq_one_letter_code
_entity_poly.pdbx_strand_id
1 'polypeptide(L)'
;MAIFDIKNLDIDTLVSFLRKHYGGVIKRTWKTPEYVYGVFLEDELVYRTMNEQVILIVLEHAIENNECSLEVIPAGGGSGLLHLTWGSYGAAVSTFKEKFGELATEGGWDWKFRERDYAYSVKRYPQKEYSYTAKKCPHCGAVYSYEKRDLHEDGSVDCQNCAKRFIPANQNV
;
A
#
# COMPACT_ATOMS: atom_id res chain seq x y z
N MET A 1 2.31 2.34 -8.20
CA MET A 1 2.56 3.21 -7.03
C MET A 1 3.66 4.20 -7.38
N ALA A 2 3.63 5.41 -6.85
CA ALA A 2 4.69 6.40 -7.07
C ALA A 2 5.53 6.59 -5.82
N ILE A 3 6.84 6.73 -5.98
CA ILE A 3 7.78 6.91 -4.88
C ILE A 3 8.61 8.16 -5.14
N PHE A 4 8.76 8.98 -4.11
CA PHE A 4 9.61 10.16 -4.12
C PHE A 4 10.67 9.97 -3.04
N ASP A 5 11.92 9.81 -3.47
CA ASP A 5 13.07 9.82 -2.57
C ASP A 5 13.57 11.26 -2.49
N ILE A 6 13.69 11.79 -1.28
CA ILE A 6 13.95 13.21 -1.02
C ILE A 6 15.11 13.32 -0.03
N LYS A 7 16.00 14.28 -0.24
CA LYS A 7 17.08 14.64 0.68
C LYS A 7 17.10 16.13 0.94
N ASN A 8 17.78 16.53 2.01
CA ASN A 8 18.00 17.92 2.37
C ASN A 8 16.68 18.71 2.56
N LEU A 9 15.65 18.04 3.07
CA LEU A 9 14.33 18.65 3.24
C LEU A 9 14.15 19.28 4.62
N ASP A 10 13.21 20.22 4.69
CA ASP A 10 12.54 20.59 5.93
C ASP A 10 11.28 19.72 6.09
N ILE A 11 11.36 18.76 7.02
CA ILE A 11 10.30 17.80 7.27
C ILE A 11 9.00 18.47 7.74
N ASP A 12 9.07 19.56 8.51
CA ASP A 12 7.87 20.20 9.04
C ASP A 12 7.13 20.95 7.92
N THR A 13 7.85 21.54 6.97
CA THR A 13 7.27 22.12 5.74
C THR A 13 6.57 21.06 4.90
N LEU A 14 7.21 19.90 4.67
CA LEU A 14 6.59 18.79 3.92
C LEU A 14 5.35 18.24 4.63
N VAL A 15 5.42 18.01 5.95
CA VAL A 15 4.26 17.53 6.73
C VAL A 15 3.12 18.55 6.69
N SER A 16 3.41 19.85 6.78
CA SER A 16 2.40 20.91 6.67
C SER A 16 1.69 20.88 5.30
N PHE A 17 2.47 20.76 4.22
CA PHE A 17 1.94 20.59 2.86
C PHE A 17 1.01 19.36 2.76
N LEU A 18 1.46 18.19 3.23
CA LEU A 18 0.66 16.96 3.16
C LEU A 18 -0.62 17.06 3.99
N ARG A 19 -0.58 17.66 5.18
CA ARG A 19 -1.78 17.87 6.02
C ARG A 19 -2.79 18.81 5.37
N LYS A 20 -2.30 19.83 4.66
CA LYS A 20 -3.13 20.84 4.01
C LYS A 20 -3.79 20.32 2.74
N HIS A 21 -3.06 19.54 1.94
CA HIS A 21 -3.49 19.16 0.59
C HIS A 21 -3.96 17.71 0.47
N TYR A 22 -3.59 16.83 1.39
CA TYR A 22 -3.82 15.39 1.28
C TYR A 22 -4.27 14.71 2.58
N GLY A 23 -4.76 15.49 3.54
CA GLY A 23 -5.10 15.04 4.90
C GLY A 23 -6.57 15.22 5.28
N GLY A 24 -7.47 15.29 4.29
CA GLY A 24 -8.90 15.52 4.46
C GLY A 24 -9.60 14.41 5.24
N VAL A 25 -9.20 13.14 5.01
CA VAL A 25 -9.78 11.96 5.69
C VAL A 25 -8.90 11.48 6.84
N ILE A 26 -7.61 11.22 6.56
CA ILE A 26 -6.64 10.78 7.58
C ILE A 26 -5.43 11.71 7.57
N LYS A 27 -4.97 12.10 8.76
CA LYS A 27 -3.73 12.84 8.98
C LYS A 27 -3.08 12.40 10.28
N ARG A 28 -2.24 11.38 10.21
CA ARG A 28 -1.50 10.86 11.37
C ARG A 28 -0.01 11.02 11.12
N THR A 29 0.68 11.56 12.11
CA THR A 29 2.14 11.61 12.14
C THR A 29 2.62 11.13 13.49
N TRP A 30 3.76 10.45 13.50
CA TRP A 30 4.42 10.04 14.72
C TRP A 30 5.93 10.22 14.56
N LYS A 31 6.59 10.57 15.66
CA LYS A 31 8.03 10.82 15.70
C LYS A 31 8.66 9.83 16.68
N THR A 32 9.74 9.20 16.28
CA THR A 32 10.67 8.45 17.12
C THR A 32 12.00 9.22 17.15
N PRO A 33 13.00 8.81 17.96
CA PRO A 33 14.32 9.42 17.93
C PRO A 33 15.01 9.32 16.56
N GLU A 34 14.70 8.29 15.78
CA GLU A 34 15.37 7.98 14.51
C GLU A 34 14.53 8.37 13.29
N TYR A 35 13.20 8.40 13.43
CA TYR A 35 12.29 8.53 12.30
C TYR A 35 11.13 9.49 12.55
N VAL A 36 10.65 10.09 11.47
CA VAL A 36 9.32 10.70 11.38
C VAL A 36 8.51 9.90 10.39
N TYR A 37 7.33 9.46 10.80
CA TYR A 37 6.40 8.75 9.94
C TYR A 37 5.12 9.55 9.79
N GLY A 38 4.45 9.36 8.65
CA GLY A 38 3.17 9.98 8.37
C GLY A 38 2.28 9.12 7.49
N VAL A 39 0.98 9.20 7.72
CA VAL A 39 -0.05 8.63 6.86
C VAL A 39 -1.11 9.70 6.61
N PHE A 40 -1.32 10.00 5.33
CA PHE A 40 -2.27 11.00 4.86
C PHE A 40 -3.21 10.34 3.86
N LEU A 41 -4.51 10.58 4.01
CA LEU A 41 -5.53 10.07 3.12
C LEU A 41 -6.41 11.23 2.68
N GLU A 42 -6.49 11.40 1.38
CA GLU A 42 -7.39 12.35 0.72
C GLU A 42 -8.43 11.59 -0.09
N ASP A 43 -9.65 12.13 -0.07
CA ASP A 43 -10.71 11.75 -0.98
C ASP A 43 -11.13 13.03 -1.73
N GLU A 44 -10.88 13.06 -3.04
CA GLU A 44 -11.15 14.22 -3.89
C GLU A 44 -12.14 13.86 -5.00
N LEU A 45 -13.17 14.69 -5.16
CA LEU A 45 -14.03 14.63 -6.34
C LEU A 45 -13.33 15.32 -7.52
N VAL A 46 -12.93 14.55 -8.52
CA VAL A 46 -12.38 15.10 -9.76
C VAL A 46 -13.54 15.50 -10.67
N TYR A 47 -13.93 16.78 -10.59
CA TYR A 47 -15.06 17.34 -11.34
C TYR A 47 -15.00 17.07 -12.86
N ARG A 48 -13.81 17.06 -13.45
CA ARG A 48 -13.65 16.79 -14.89
C ARG A 48 -14.14 15.40 -15.30
N THR A 49 -14.02 14.42 -14.41
CA THR A 49 -14.41 13.03 -14.67
C THR A 49 -15.61 12.59 -13.84
N MET A 50 -16.12 13.47 -12.96
CA MET A 50 -17.17 13.18 -11.98
C MET A 50 -16.88 11.89 -11.19
N ASN A 51 -15.61 11.66 -10.88
CA ASN A 51 -15.15 10.49 -10.14
C ASN A 51 -14.52 10.90 -8.83
N GLU A 52 -14.87 10.20 -7.76
CA GLU A 52 -14.13 10.21 -6.50
C GLU A 52 -12.77 9.54 -6.72
N GLN A 53 -11.73 10.13 -6.16
CA GLN A 53 -10.37 9.58 -6.16
C GLN A 53 -9.84 9.58 -4.74
N VAL A 54 -9.30 8.43 -4.33
CA VAL A 54 -8.70 8.25 -3.02
C VAL A 54 -7.19 8.16 -3.20
N ILE A 55 -6.45 9.04 -2.52
CA ILE A 55 -4.98 9.06 -2.54
C ILE A 55 -4.48 8.83 -1.11
N LEU A 56 -3.75 7.74 -0.93
CA LEU A 56 -3.02 7.43 0.30
C LEU A 56 -1.56 7.83 0.12
N ILE A 57 -1.02 8.58 1.08
CA ILE A 57 0.39 8.98 1.12
C ILE A 57 0.99 8.46 2.41
N VAL A 58 2.06 7.67 2.27
CA VAL A 58 2.89 7.21 3.38
C VAL A 58 4.19 7.98 3.35
N LEU A 59 4.56 8.57 4.48
CA LEU A 59 5.79 9.31 4.70
C LEU A 59 6.66 8.53 5.68
N GLU A 60 7.92 8.36 5.31
CA GLU A 60 8.97 7.82 6.16
C GLU A 60 10.21 8.69 6.01
N HIS A 61 10.65 9.32 7.08
CA HIS A 61 11.78 10.23 7.09
C HIS A 61 12.79 9.79 8.16
N ALA A 62 14.01 9.48 7.73
CA ALA A 62 15.13 9.16 8.59
C ALA A 62 15.83 10.47 9.02
N ILE A 63 15.83 10.73 10.34
CA ILE A 63 16.32 11.99 10.91
C ILE A 63 17.84 12.12 10.74
N GLU A 64 18.59 11.03 10.95
CA GLU A 64 20.06 11.04 10.92
C GLU A 64 20.63 11.51 9.57
N ASN A 65 20.08 10.98 8.47
CA ASN A 65 20.59 11.23 7.12
C ASN A 65 19.79 12.33 6.38
N ASN A 66 18.75 12.88 7.02
CA ASN A 66 17.78 13.78 6.39
C ASN A 66 17.27 13.24 5.04
N GLU A 67 16.89 11.96 5.03
CA GLU A 67 16.35 11.28 3.86
C GLU A 67 14.88 10.95 4.09
N CYS A 68 14.02 11.25 3.13
CA CYS A 68 12.59 10.96 3.19
C CYS A 68 12.16 10.13 1.98
N SER A 69 11.33 9.14 2.23
CA SER A 69 10.58 8.40 1.23
C SER A 69 9.10 8.78 1.34
N LEU A 70 8.50 9.25 0.24
CA LEU A 70 7.06 9.38 0.11
C LEU A 70 6.54 8.33 -0.85
N GLU A 71 5.66 7.46 -0.36
CA GLU A 71 4.91 6.53 -1.20
C GLU A 71 3.50 7.08 -1.44
N VAL A 72 3.17 7.34 -2.70
CA VAL A 72 1.86 7.81 -3.15
C VAL A 72 1.12 6.64 -3.80
N ILE A 73 0.02 6.25 -3.17
CA ILE A 73 -0.80 5.09 -3.48
C ILE A 73 -2.21 5.58 -3.80
N PRO A 74 -2.55 5.70 -5.09
CA PRO A 74 -3.95 5.84 -5.50
C PRO A 74 -4.71 4.57 -5.09
N ALA A 75 -5.60 4.70 -4.12
CA ALA A 75 -6.33 3.60 -3.50
C ALA A 75 -7.77 3.46 -4.02
N GLY A 76 -8.26 4.44 -4.79
CA GLY A 76 -9.59 4.41 -5.38
C GLY A 76 -9.75 5.49 -6.44
N GLY A 77 -10.65 5.23 -7.39
CA GLY A 77 -11.13 6.20 -8.36
C GLY A 77 -11.08 5.72 -9.79
N GLY A 78 -12.25 5.64 -10.41
CA GLY A 78 -12.46 5.14 -11.76
C GLY A 78 -13.33 3.89 -11.84
N SER A 79 -14.51 3.89 -11.19
CA SER A 79 -15.60 3.02 -11.64
C SER A 79 -16.34 3.73 -12.76
N GLY A 80 -15.69 3.89 -13.92
CA GLY A 80 -16.42 4.20 -15.15
C GLY A 80 -17.42 3.07 -15.45
N LEU A 81 -18.44 3.35 -16.28
CA LEU A 81 -19.34 2.32 -16.80
C LEU A 81 -18.47 1.14 -17.31
N LEU A 82 -18.65 -0.06 -16.72
CA LEU A 82 -17.86 -1.30 -16.96
C LEU A 82 -16.52 -1.48 -16.20
N HIS A 83 -16.24 -0.76 -15.11
CA HIS A 83 -15.04 -0.96 -14.27
C HIS A 83 -13.68 -0.76 -14.98
N LEU A 84 -13.65 -0.03 -16.09
CA LEU A 84 -12.42 0.30 -16.79
C LEU A 84 -11.75 1.53 -16.14
N THR A 85 -10.73 1.30 -15.31
CA THR A 85 -9.90 2.34 -14.67
C THR A 85 -8.83 2.87 -15.65
N TRP A 86 -9.25 3.52 -16.75
CA TRP A 86 -8.31 4.12 -17.70
C TRP A 86 -8.05 5.59 -17.31
N GLY A 87 -6.87 5.88 -16.73
CA GLY A 87 -6.32 7.24 -16.62
C GLY A 87 -6.44 7.97 -15.26
N SER A 88 -7.33 7.54 -14.37
CA SER A 88 -7.53 8.16 -13.04
C SER A 88 -6.27 8.12 -12.16
N TYR A 89 -5.59 6.97 -12.14
CA TYR A 89 -4.34 6.76 -11.39
C TYR A 89 -3.22 7.72 -11.83
N GLY A 90 -2.99 7.82 -13.14
CA GLY A 90 -1.91 8.63 -13.71
C GLY A 90 -2.13 10.12 -13.47
N ALA A 91 -3.38 10.58 -13.54
CA ALA A 91 -3.74 11.96 -13.26
C ALA A 91 -3.45 12.34 -11.80
N ALA A 92 -3.89 11.54 -10.83
CA ALA A 92 -3.66 11.80 -9.40
C ALA A 92 -2.16 11.89 -9.07
N VAL A 93 -1.36 10.92 -9.55
CA VAL A 93 0.09 10.91 -9.36
C VAL A 93 0.76 12.09 -10.07
N SER A 94 0.32 12.44 -11.28
CA SER A 94 0.85 13.58 -12.02
C SER A 94 0.61 14.89 -11.29
N THR A 95 -0.62 15.13 -10.82
CA THR A 95 -0.97 16.34 -10.05
C THR A 95 -0.21 16.40 -8.72
N PHE A 96 -0.05 15.27 -8.03
CA PHE A 96 0.80 15.22 -6.85
C PHE A 96 2.25 15.60 -7.18
N LYS A 97 2.82 14.97 -8.21
CA LYS A 97 4.21 15.19 -8.64
C LYS A 97 4.47 16.65 -9.01
N GLU A 98 3.53 17.30 -9.69
CA GLU A 98 3.60 18.72 -10.04
C GLU A 98 3.65 19.60 -8.78
N LYS A 99 2.64 19.51 -7.91
CA LYS A 99 2.57 20.31 -6.67
C LYS A 99 3.74 20.05 -5.72
N PHE A 100 4.14 18.79 -5.59
CA PHE A 100 5.31 18.41 -4.79
C PHE A 100 6.60 18.93 -5.41
N GLY A 101 6.73 18.88 -6.75
CA GLY A 101 7.89 19.38 -7.47
C GLY A 101 8.08 20.88 -7.26
N GLU A 102 7.00 21.66 -7.33
CA GLU A 102 7.01 23.10 -7.02
C GLU A 102 7.51 23.35 -5.59
N LEU A 103 6.93 22.67 -4.60
CA LEU A 103 7.34 22.77 -3.20
C LEU A 103 8.82 22.39 -3.00
N ALA A 104 9.27 21.31 -3.62
CA ALA A 104 10.65 20.84 -3.52
C ALA A 104 11.63 21.83 -4.16
N THR A 105 11.25 22.45 -5.28
CA THR A 105 12.04 23.51 -5.93
C THR A 105 12.12 24.76 -5.05
N GLU A 106 11.01 25.20 -4.46
CA GLU A 106 10.99 26.35 -3.52
C GLU A 106 11.82 26.07 -2.26
N GLY A 107 11.77 24.84 -1.75
CA GLY A 107 12.51 24.40 -0.58
C GLY A 107 13.99 24.06 -0.84
N GLY A 108 14.42 24.00 -2.11
CA GLY A 108 15.78 23.61 -2.47
C GLY A 108 16.10 22.14 -2.17
N TRP A 109 15.12 21.24 -2.27
CA TRP A 109 15.27 19.82 -1.92
C TRP A 109 15.76 18.99 -3.09
N ASP A 110 16.63 18.02 -2.82
CA ASP A 110 17.05 17.03 -3.81
C ASP A 110 16.03 15.90 -3.85
N TRP A 111 15.40 15.66 -4.99
CA TRP A 111 14.40 14.60 -5.08
C TRP A 111 14.47 13.77 -6.36
N LYS A 112 14.06 12.51 -6.25
CA LYS A 112 13.96 11.55 -7.36
C LYS A 112 12.60 10.92 -7.35
N PHE A 113 11.98 10.89 -8.52
CA PHE A 113 10.74 10.17 -8.76
C PHE A 113 11.03 8.79 -9.32
N ARG A 114 10.39 7.77 -8.75
CA ARG A 114 10.37 6.42 -9.29
C ARG A 114 8.94 5.93 -9.40
N GLU A 115 8.55 5.52 -10.59
CA GLU A 115 7.31 4.79 -10.78
C GLU A 115 7.57 3.32 -10.46
N ARG A 116 6.82 2.77 -9.50
CA ARG A 116 6.84 1.34 -9.22
C ARG A 116 5.70 0.72 -10.02
N ASP A 117 6.04 0.05 -11.12
CA ASP A 117 5.11 -0.76 -11.90
C ASP A 117 4.40 -1.74 -10.96
N TYR A 118 3.06 -1.65 -10.92
CA TYR A 118 2.24 -2.56 -10.12
C TYR A 118 2.49 -4.03 -10.55
N ALA A 119 2.87 -4.24 -11.81
CA ALA A 119 3.22 -5.54 -12.37
C ALA A 119 4.49 -6.19 -11.76
N TYR A 120 5.38 -5.41 -11.12
CA TYR A 120 6.66 -5.92 -10.59
C TYR A 120 6.76 -5.86 -9.05
N SER A 121 5.77 -5.26 -8.37
CA SER A 121 5.76 -5.12 -6.91
C SER A 121 5.04 -6.25 -6.16
N VAL A 122 4.51 -7.24 -6.89
CA VAL A 122 4.55 -8.62 -6.37
C VAL A 122 5.97 -9.13 -6.55
N LYS A 123 6.93 -8.57 -5.79
CA LYS A 123 8.04 -9.40 -5.33
C LYS A 123 7.34 -10.55 -4.63
N ARG A 124 7.28 -11.69 -5.31
CA ARG A 124 6.88 -12.97 -4.75
C ARG A 124 7.38 -12.97 -3.31
N TYR A 125 6.44 -12.93 -2.34
CA TYR A 125 6.61 -13.80 -1.19
C TYR A 125 7.16 -15.10 -1.77
N PRO A 126 8.33 -15.62 -1.32
CA PRO A 126 8.88 -16.85 -1.88
C PRO A 126 7.70 -17.80 -2.02
N GLN A 127 7.38 -18.21 -3.26
CA GLN A 127 6.12 -18.90 -3.55
C GLN A 127 5.98 -19.97 -2.48
N LYS A 128 5.10 -19.74 -1.51
CA LYS A 128 4.91 -20.69 -0.43
C LYS A 128 4.37 -21.90 -1.15
N GLU A 129 5.15 -22.98 -1.19
CA GLU A 129 4.70 -24.26 -1.70
C GLU A 129 3.60 -24.73 -0.75
N TYR A 130 2.37 -24.30 -1.02
CA TYR A 130 1.21 -24.83 -0.35
C TYR A 130 1.09 -26.29 -0.75
N SER A 131 1.08 -27.18 0.24
CA SER A 131 0.75 -28.59 -0.01
C SER A 131 -0.72 -28.74 -0.33
N TYR A 132 -1.55 -27.83 0.20
CA TYR A 132 -2.98 -27.83 -0.01
C TYR A 132 -3.51 -26.40 -0.18
N THR A 133 -4.07 -26.11 -1.34
CA THR A 133 -4.76 -24.84 -1.61
C THR A 133 -6.26 -24.96 -1.29
N ALA A 134 -6.82 -23.91 -0.68
CA ALA A 134 -8.26 -23.70 -0.47
C ALA A 134 -9.03 -24.90 0.15
N LYS A 135 -8.57 -25.41 1.30
CA LYS A 135 -9.22 -26.52 2.02
C LYS A 135 -10.23 -26.04 3.04
N LYS A 136 -11.46 -26.56 2.91
CA LYS A 136 -12.57 -26.31 3.82
C LYS A 136 -12.46 -27.18 5.07
N CYS A 137 -12.46 -26.56 6.24
CA CYS A 137 -12.52 -27.26 7.52
C CYS A 137 -13.90 -27.95 7.67
N PRO A 138 -13.96 -29.25 7.99
CA PRO A 138 -15.23 -29.97 8.15
C PRO A 138 -16.00 -29.57 9.42
N HIS A 139 -15.34 -28.91 10.39
CA HIS A 139 -15.96 -28.56 11.67
C HIS A 139 -16.59 -27.18 11.70
N CYS A 140 -16.02 -26.19 11.00
CA CYS A 140 -16.49 -24.81 11.01
C CYS A 140 -16.77 -24.22 9.63
N GLY A 141 -16.41 -24.92 8.54
CA GLY A 141 -16.65 -24.48 7.18
C GLY A 141 -15.72 -23.40 6.64
N ALA A 142 -14.79 -22.88 7.45
CA ALA A 142 -13.78 -21.92 7.01
C ALA A 142 -12.81 -22.56 5.99
N VAL A 143 -12.32 -21.76 5.04
CA VAL A 143 -11.45 -22.22 3.95
C VAL A 143 -10.07 -21.57 4.08
N TYR A 144 -9.02 -22.39 4.13
CA TYR A 144 -7.63 -21.95 4.28
C TYR A 144 -6.69 -22.70 3.35
N SER A 145 -5.52 -22.13 3.08
CA SER A 145 -4.40 -22.83 2.43
C SER A 145 -3.35 -23.19 3.47
N TYR A 146 -2.75 -24.37 3.36
CA TYR A 146 -1.77 -24.89 4.32
C TYR A 146 -0.44 -25.19 3.62
N GLU A 147 0.65 -24.74 4.24
CA GLU A 147 2.03 -24.99 3.84
C GLU A 147 2.53 -26.32 4.41
N LYS A 148 3.62 -26.89 3.86
CA LYS A 148 4.23 -28.13 4.40
C LYS A 148 4.50 -28.06 5.91
N ARG A 149 4.89 -26.90 6.42
CA ARG A 149 5.16 -26.66 7.85
C ARG A 149 3.92 -26.65 8.73
N ASP A 150 2.74 -26.47 8.14
CA ASP A 150 1.47 -26.46 8.87
C ASP A 150 0.90 -27.88 9.01
N LEU A 151 1.52 -28.88 8.35
CA LEU A 151 1.18 -30.28 8.46
C LEU A 151 1.87 -30.90 9.67
N HIS A 152 1.10 -31.73 10.39
CA HIS A 152 1.63 -32.70 11.34
C HIS A 152 2.25 -33.90 10.60
N GLU A 153 2.98 -34.74 11.33
CA GLU A 153 3.63 -35.93 10.77
C GLU A 153 2.64 -36.92 10.09
N ASP A 154 1.38 -36.91 10.52
CA ASP A 154 0.30 -37.73 9.95
C ASP A 154 -0.40 -37.09 8.73
N GLY A 155 0.05 -35.91 8.31
CA GLY A 155 -0.53 -35.14 7.20
C GLY A 155 -1.79 -34.33 7.56
N SER A 156 -2.19 -34.32 8.84
CA SER A 156 -3.30 -33.48 9.32
C SER A 156 -2.86 -32.03 9.53
N VAL A 157 -3.84 -31.11 9.63
CA VAL A 157 -3.63 -29.69 9.93
C VAL A 157 -4.62 -29.23 11.00
N ASP A 158 -4.24 -28.22 11.78
CA ASP A 158 -5.13 -27.56 12.74
C ASP A 158 -5.83 -26.36 12.08
N CYS A 159 -7.16 -26.28 12.18
CA CYS A 159 -7.91 -25.19 11.57
C CYS A 159 -7.60 -23.83 12.24
N GLN A 160 -7.17 -22.84 11.45
CA GLN A 160 -6.82 -21.50 11.93
C GLN A 160 -8.00 -20.74 12.60
N ASN A 161 -9.25 -21.18 12.37
CA ASN A 161 -10.43 -20.58 12.98
C ASN A 161 -10.91 -21.30 14.25
N CYS A 162 -11.03 -22.63 14.21
CA CYS A 162 -11.64 -23.40 15.32
C CYS A 162 -10.67 -24.31 16.06
N ALA A 163 -9.38 -24.31 15.69
CA ALA A 163 -8.30 -25.13 16.24
C ALA A 163 -8.52 -26.66 16.18
N LYS A 164 -9.60 -27.14 15.57
CA LYS A 164 -9.85 -28.57 15.38
C LYS A 164 -8.97 -29.14 14.25
N ARG A 165 -8.40 -30.31 14.51
CA ARG A 165 -7.54 -31.06 13.60
C ARG A 165 -8.33 -31.82 12.54
N PHE A 166 -7.88 -31.79 11.30
CA PHE A 166 -8.49 -32.57 10.21
C PHE A 166 -7.47 -32.91 9.12
N ILE A 167 -7.78 -33.90 8.28
CA ILE A 167 -6.98 -34.25 7.10
C ILE A 167 -7.52 -33.47 5.90
N PRO A 168 -6.74 -32.55 5.29
CA PRO A 168 -7.15 -31.86 4.08
C PRO A 168 -7.20 -32.85 2.90
N ALA A 169 -8.39 -33.13 2.35
CA ALA A 169 -8.51 -34.04 1.23
C ALA A 169 -7.75 -33.52 -0.01
N ASN A 170 -6.93 -34.35 -0.63
CA ASN A 170 -6.36 -34.07 -1.96
C ASN A 170 -7.51 -33.98 -2.97
N GLN A 171 -7.74 -32.81 -3.54
CA GLN A 171 -8.56 -32.69 -4.73
C GLN A 171 -7.61 -32.77 -5.92
N ASN A 172 -7.21 -33.98 -6.27
CA ASN A 172 -6.83 -34.25 -7.65
C ASN A 172 -8.12 -34.60 -8.39
N VAL A 173 -8.81 -33.56 -8.87
CA VAL A 173 -9.68 -33.61 -10.07
C VAL A 173 -9.49 -32.30 -10.80
#